data_AF-A0A818MGR9-F1
#
_entry.id   AF-A0A818MGR9-F1
#
_cell.length_a   1.000
_cell.length_b   1.000
_cell.length_c   1.000
_cell.angle_alpha   90.00
_cell.angle_beta   90.00
_cell.angle_gamma   90.00
#
_symmetry.space_group_name_H-M   'P 1'
#
loop_
_entity.id
_entity.type
_entity.pdbx_description
1 polymer ?
#
loop_
_entity_poly.entity_id
_entity_poly.type
_entity_poly.pdbx_seq_one_letter_code
_entity_poly.pdbx_strand_id
1 'polypeptide(L)'
;MPFGHVAIITDVVPGYVHIAEQNNLYNYLPGDYARREPLRFENGLYYIDDKHKIYGWMEIQDNDQLEPFDESNEDKILRQYIHRQSVGIFRRLFSSKKNKDSEKTNND
;
A
#
# COMPACT_ATOMS: atom_id res chain seq x y z
N MET A 1 -12.69 -8.24 6.62
CA MET A 1 -12.37 -6.87 7.10
C MET A 1 -13.32 -5.90 6.42
N PRO A 2 -14.03 -5.03 7.16
CA PRO A 2 -14.98 -4.07 6.55
C PRO A 2 -14.29 -2.85 5.89
N PHE A 3 -12.98 -2.67 6.08
CA PHE A 3 -12.26 -1.45 5.68
C PHE A 3 -11.40 -1.59 4.40
N GLY A 4 -11.47 -2.74 3.72
CA GLY A 4 -10.51 -3.08 2.67
C GLY A 4 -9.15 -3.47 3.24
N HIS A 5 -8.17 -3.64 2.35
CA HIS A 5 -6.80 -4.03 2.70
C HIS A 5 -5.81 -3.47 1.69
N VAL A 6 -4.59 -3.18 2.12
CA VAL A 6 -3.48 -2.78 1.26
C VAL A 6 -2.26 -3.61 1.62
N ALA A 7 -1.50 -4.00 0.61
CA ALA A 7 -0.31 -4.80 0.75
C ALA A 7 0.71 -4.41 -0.31
N ILE A 8 1.95 -4.85 -0.13
CA ILE A 8 3.07 -4.57 -1.04
C ILE A 8 3.45 -5.87 -1.74
N ILE A 9 3.51 -5.86 -3.06
CA ILE A 9 4.13 -6.93 -3.84
C ILE A 9 5.64 -6.74 -3.72
N THR A 10 6.34 -7.72 -3.14
CA THR A 10 7.79 -7.65 -2.92
C THR A 10 8.58 -8.24 -4.08
N ASP A 11 8.06 -9.32 -4.68
CA ASP A 11 8.65 -9.96 -5.85
C ASP A 11 7.59 -10.69 -6.68
N VAL A 12 7.88 -10.87 -7.97
CA VAL A 12 7.05 -11.58 -8.94
C VAL A 12 7.84 -12.77 -9.48
N VAL A 13 7.40 -13.97 -9.14
CA VAL A 13 8.03 -15.23 -9.54
C VAL A 13 7.10 -16.04 -10.44
N PRO A 14 7.57 -17.07 -11.16
CA PRO A 14 6.70 -17.88 -12.00
C PRO A 14 5.49 -18.44 -11.23
N GLY A 15 4.30 -18.02 -11.64
CA GLY A 15 3.01 -18.46 -11.10
C GLY A 15 2.59 -17.82 -9.76
N TYR A 16 3.40 -16.95 -9.16
CA TYR A 16 3.06 -16.34 -7.87
C TYR A 16 3.60 -14.91 -7.72
N VAL A 17 2.94 -14.14 -6.86
CA VAL A 17 3.49 -12.92 -6.28
C VAL A 17 3.77 -13.14 -4.80
N HIS A 18 4.86 -12.55 -4.31
CA HIS A 18 5.14 -12.46 -2.88
C HIS A 18 4.57 -11.15 -2.34
N ILE A 19 3.91 -11.23 -1.18
CA ILE A 19 3.19 -10.10 -0.60
C ILE A 19 3.68 -9.87 0.83
N ALA A 20 4.13 -8.64 1.12
CA ALA A 20 4.38 -8.14 2.47
C ALA A 20 3.21 -7.24 2.91
N GLU A 21 2.75 -7.43 4.15
CA GLU A 21 1.60 -6.70 4.71
C GLU A 21 1.63 -6.73 6.24
N GLN A 22 0.86 -5.84 6.85
CA GLN A 22 0.59 -5.84 8.29
C GLN A 22 -0.91 -6.07 8.54
N ASN A 23 -1.27 -6.48 9.76
CA ASN A 23 -2.67 -6.65 10.20
C ASN A 23 -3.46 -7.72 9.42
N ASN A 24 -2.78 -8.74 8.88
CA ASN A 24 -3.40 -9.92 8.28
C ASN A 24 -2.87 -11.24 8.87
N LEU A 25 -1.54 -11.36 9.00
CA LEU A 25 -0.87 -12.44 9.74
C LEU A 25 -0.18 -11.86 10.98
N TYR A 26 -0.27 -12.57 12.10
CA TYR A 26 0.27 -12.14 13.40
C TYR A 26 1.42 -13.02 13.90
N ASN A 27 1.86 -13.97 13.07
CA ASN A 27 2.94 -14.90 13.40
C ASN A 27 4.30 -14.34 12.96
N TYR A 28 5.36 -14.89 13.52
CA TYR A 28 6.72 -14.65 13.04
C TYR A 28 6.84 -15.08 11.57
N LEU A 29 7.36 -14.20 10.72
CA LEU A 29 7.59 -14.47 9.31
C LEU A 29 9.00 -15.05 9.13
N PRO A 30 9.15 -16.21 8.47
CA PRO A 30 10.46 -16.83 8.25
C PRO A 30 11.27 -16.15 7.13
N GLY A 31 10.70 -15.16 6.44
CA GLY A 31 11.32 -14.48 5.30
C GLY A 31 10.84 -13.04 5.15
N ASP A 32 11.09 -12.47 3.97
CA ASP A 32 10.81 -11.09 3.60
C ASP A 32 9.39 -10.85 3.04
N TYR A 33 8.57 -11.90 2.96
CA TYR A 33 7.17 -11.81 2.58
C TYR A 33 6.26 -12.50 3.61
N ALA A 34 5.02 -12.02 3.71
CA ALA A 34 4.00 -12.54 4.61
C ALA A 34 3.24 -13.73 3.99
N ARG A 35 2.90 -13.63 2.70
CA ARG A 35 2.18 -14.68 1.96
C ARG A 35 2.53 -14.68 0.48
N ARG A 36 2.09 -15.74 -0.20
CA ARG A 36 2.21 -15.89 -1.66
C ARG A 36 0.83 -16.04 -2.25
N GLU A 37 0.53 -15.29 -3.30
CA GLU A 37 -0.73 -15.41 -4.03
C GLU A 37 -0.50 -15.88 -5.46
N PRO A 38 -1.37 -16.74 -6.01
CA PRO A 38 -1.25 -17.19 -7.39
C PRO A 38 -1.34 -16.03 -8.37
N LEU A 39 -0.45 -16.05 -9.37
CA LEU A 39 -0.46 -15.14 -10.50
C LEU A 39 -0.84 -15.93 -11.76
N ARG A 40 -2.03 -15.66 -12.30
CA ARG A 40 -2.53 -16.26 -13.54
C ARG A 40 -2.33 -15.31 -14.71
N PHE A 41 -2.01 -15.88 -15.86
CA PHE A 41 -1.95 -15.17 -17.13
C PHE A 41 -3.02 -15.74 -18.08
N GLU A 42 -4.05 -14.95 -18.36
CA GLU A 42 -5.20 -15.36 -19.15
C GLU A 42 -5.55 -14.25 -20.14
N ASN A 43 -5.76 -14.61 -21.41
CA ASN A 43 -6.16 -13.67 -22.47
C ASN A 43 -5.23 -12.43 -22.60
N GLY A 44 -3.93 -12.60 -22.34
CA GLY A 44 -2.96 -11.50 -22.43
C GLY A 44 -2.90 -10.61 -21.19
N LEU A 45 -3.62 -10.95 -20.12
CA LEU A 45 -3.71 -10.16 -18.89
C LEU A 45 -3.26 -10.95 -17.67
N TYR A 46 -2.73 -10.23 -16.68
CA TYR A 46 -2.32 -10.80 -15.40
C TYR A 46 -3.41 -10.62 -14.34
N TYR A 47 -3.62 -11.67 -13.55
CA TYR A 47 -4.59 -11.71 -12.47
C TYR A 47 -3.92 -12.28 -11.21
N ILE A 48 -4.08 -11.59 -10.09
CA ILE A 48 -3.70 -12.12 -8.78
C ILE A 48 -4.96 -12.71 -8.16
N ASP A 49 -4.89 -13.99 -7.78
CA ASP A 49 -5.98 -14.65 -7.09
C ASP A 49 -5.81 -14.50 -5.59
N ASP A 50 -6.88 -14.12 -4.91
CA ASP A 50 -6.94 -14.04 -3.46
C ASP A 50 -8.36 -14.46 -3.03
N LYS A 51 -8.49 -14.96 -1.81
CA LYS A 51 -9.79 -15.21 -1.18
C LYS A 51 -10.65 -13.94 -1.13
N HIS A 52 -10.02 -12.77 -1.10
CA HIS A 52 -10.67 -11.46 -1.11
C HIS A 52 -10.59 -10.82 -2.49
N LYS A 53 -11.59 -10.00 -2.83
CA LYS A 53 -11.59 -9.25 -4.09
C LYS A 53 -10.44 -8.24 -4.13
N ILE A 54 -9.55 -8.39 -5.11
CA ILE A 54 -8.51 -7.42 -5.45
C ILE A 54 -9.06 -6.41 -6.44
N TYR A 55 -8.90 -5.12 -6.15
CA TYR A 55 -9.30 -4.04 -7.06
C TYR A 55 -8.23 -3.70 -8.12
N GLY A 56 -6.98 -4.04 -7.84
CA GLY A 56 -5.83 -3.80 -8.70
C GLY A 56 -4.58 -3.53 -7.88
N TRP A 57 -3.53 -3.10 -8.55
CA TRP A 57 -2.31 -2.58 -7.96
C TRP A 57 -2.03 -1.19 -8.51
N MET A 58 -1.17 -0.45 -7.81
CA MET A 58 -0.65 0.82 -8.27
C MET A 58 0.84 0.68 -8.46
N GLU A 59 1.35 1.18 -9.58
CA GLU A 59 2.76 1.22 -9.90
C GLU A 59 3.23 2.67 -9.82
N ILE A 60 4.33 2.90 -9.12
CA ILE A 60 5.02 4.18 -9.16
C ILE A 60 5.90 4.16 -10.40
N GLN A 61 5.65 5.06 -11.35
CA GLN A 61 6.49 5.24 -12.53
C GLN A 61 7.78 5.97 -12.15
N ASP A 62 8.56 5.35 -11.28
CA ASP A 62 9.90 5.78 -10.88
C ASP A 62 10.82 4.57 -11.07
N ASN A 63 11.70 4.66 -12.07
CA ASN A 63 12.63 3.57 -12.37
C ASN A 63 13.83 3.57 -11.40
N ASP A 64 13.96 4.60 -10.56
CA ASP A 64 15.02 4.69 -9.57
C ASP A 64 14.59 3.93 -8.30
N GLN A 65 14.72 2.59 -8.35
CA GLN A 65 14.51 1.74 -7.18
C GLN A 65 15.50 2.14 -6.08
N LEU A 66 14.98 2.30 -4.86
CA LEU A 66 15.80 2.65 -3.71
C LEU A 66 16.68 1.46 -3.32
N GLU A 67 17.96 1.76 -3.10
CA GLU A 67 18.89 0.80 -2.52
C GLU A 67 18.51 0.50 -1.06
N PRO A 68 18.85 -0.70 -0.54
CA PRO A 68 18.69 -1.02 0.87
C PRO A 68 19.29 0.07 1.75
N PHE A 69 18.61 0.35 2.86
CA PHE A 69 19.11 1.32 3.83
C PHE A 69 20.45 0.86 4.41
N ASP A 70 21.47 1.70 4.24
CA ASP A 70 22.80 1.53 4.81
C ASP A 70 22.97 2.55 5.94
N GLU A 71 23.00 2.05 7.17
CA GLU A 71 23.17 2.83 8.40
C GLU A 71 24.44 3.71 8.36
N SER A 72 25.48 3.29 7.65
CA SER A 72 26.72 4.08 7.53
C SER A 72 26.56 5.36 6.70
N ASN A 73 25.42 5.51 6.01
CA ASN A 73 25.11 6.64 5.12
C ASN A 73 23.86 7.42 5.57
N GLU A 74 23.42 7.28 6.82
CA GLU A 74 22.20 7.91 7.37
C GLU A 74 22.11 9.42 7.05
N ASP A 75 23.22 10.15 7.20
CA ASP A 75 23.31 11.59 6.93
C ASP A 75 23.08 11.99 5.46
N LYS A 76 23.38 11.10 4.50
CA LYS A 76 23.17 11.35 3.07
C LYS A 76 21.72 11.09 2.65
N ILE A 77 21.10 10.10 3.29
CA ILE A 77 19.75 9.62 2.98
C ILE A 77 18.71 10.71 3.25
N LEU A 78 18.85 11.49 4.32
CA LEU A 78 17.94 12.60 4.58
C LEU A 78 18.04 13.70 3.50
N ARG A 79 19.22 14.01 2.99
CA ARG A 79 19.42 15.11 2.02
C ARG A 79 18.76 14.84 0.66
N GLN A 80 18.87 13.62 0.15
CA GLN A 80 18.27 13.25 -1.15
C GLN A 80 16.73 13.28 -1.13
N TYR A 81 16.10 13.06 0.02
CA TYR A 81 14.64 13.09 0.15
C TYR A 81 14.07 14.48 0.40
N ILE A 82 14.87 15.44 0.90
CA ILE A 82 14.41 16.84 1.08
C ILE A 82 14.08 17.49 -0.27
N HIS A 83 14.63 17.02 -1.39
CA HIS A 83 14.44 17.62 -2.73
C HIS A 83 13.62 16.76 -3.69
N ARG A 84 13.17 15.57 -3.28
CA ARG A 84 12.30 14.75 -4.15
C ARG A 84 10.96 15.46 -4.34
N GLN A 85 10.60 15.72 -5.60
CA GLN A 85 9.28 16.25 -5.94
C GLN A 85 8.21 15.23 -5.56
N SER A 86 7.08 15.70 -5.04
CA SER A 86 5.95 14.82 -4.72
C SER A 86 5.50 14.09 -5.98
N VAL A 87 5.53 12.75 -5.96
CA VAL A 87 5.16 11.90 -7.11
C VAL A 87 3.63 11.84 -7.31
N GLY A 88 2.85 12.54 -6.48
CA GLY A 88 1.41 12.70 -6.65
C GLY A 88 0.75 13.44 -5.48
N ILE A 89 -0.43 14.00 -5.73
CA ILE A 89 -1.29 14.57 -4.69
C ILE A 89 -2.42 13.58 -4.42
N PHE A 90 -2.38 12.87 -3.30
CA PHE A 90 -3.54 12.12 -2.82
C PHE A 90 -4.57 13.09 -2.27
N ARG A 91 -5.53 13.49 -3.10
CA ARG A 91 -6.69 14.25 -2.61
C ARG A 91 -7.51 13.35 -1.71
N ARG A 92 -7.71 13.78 -0.46
CA ARG A 92 -8.62 13.13 0.48
C ARG A 92 -10.03 13.15 -0.12
N LEU A 93 -10.50 12.01 -0.62
CA LEU A 93 -11.82 11.89 -1.25
C LEU A 93 -12.97 11.95 -0.23
N PHE A 94 -12.68 11.89 1.07
CA PHE A 94 -13.68 11.99 2.12
C PHE A 94 -13.60 13.35 2.81
N SER A 95 -14.45 14.26 2.34
CA SER A 95 -14.92 15.39 3.15
C SER A 95 -15.75 14.79 4.29
N SER A 96 -15.31 14.94 5.53
CA SER A 96 -16.21 14.73 6.66
C SER A 96 -17.33 15.77 6.51
N LYS A 97 -18.53 15.35 6.12
CA LYS A 97 -19.71 16.18 6.34
C LYS A 97 -19.77 16.43 7.85
N LYS A 98 -19.38 17.62 8.30
CA LYS A 98 -19.76 18.10 9.62
C LYS A 98 -21.29 18.15 9.60
N ASN A 99 -21.94 17.21 10.29
CA ASN A 99 -23.35 17.32 10.62
C ASN A 99 -23.51 18.59 11.44
N LYS A 100 -24.01 19.66 10.81
CA LYS A 100 -24.63 20.78 11.51
C LYS A 100 -26.06 20.37 11.88
N ASP A 101 -26.18 19.41 12.78
CA ASP A 101 -27.45 19.07 13.43
C ASP A 101 -27.19 18.97 14.94
N SER A 102 -26.96 20.13 15.57
CA SER A 102 -27.16 20.30 17.00
C SER A 102 -27.36 21.78 17.29
N GLU A 103 -28.55 22.28 16.94
CA GLU A 103 -29.13 23.47 17.58
C GLU A 103 -30.67 23.42 17.48
N LYS A 104 -31.22 22.46 18.21
CA LYS A 104 -32.48 22.61 18.97
C LYS A 104 -32.07 22.07 20.35
N THR A 105 -32.05 22.82 21.43
CA THR A 105 -33.07 23.66 22.07
C THR A 105 -32.37 24.40 23.23
N ASN A 106 -32.72 25.61 23.68
CA ASN A 106 -33.77 25.90 24.69
C ASN A 106 -33.53 27.31 25.30
N ASN A 107 -34.61 27.88 25.86
CA ASN A 107 -34.74 29.04 26.79
C ASN A 107 -34.80 30.42 26.09
N ASP A 108 -35.83 31.27 26.26
CA ASP A 108 -37.04 31.34 27.10
C ASP A 108 -38.13 32.10 26.32
#